data_AF-A0A8C9ASF6-F1
#
_entry.id   AF-A0A8C9ASF6-F1
#
_cell.length_a   1.000
_cell.length_b   1.000
_cell.length_c   1.000
_cell.angle_alpha   90.00
_cell.angle_beta   90.00
_cell.angle_gamma   90.00
#
_symmetry.space_group_name_H-M   'P 1'
#
loop_
_entity.id
_entity.type
_entity.pdbx_description
1 polymer ?
#
loop_
_entity_poly.entity_id
_entity_poly.type
_entity_poly.pdbx_seq_one_letter_code
_entity_poly.pdbx_strand_id
1 'polypeptide(L)'
;MTILFSLQCLLPSKHPNPPIKNLRMDPENKRLTWDLNGNVTKISCIKESRLPARNNRYCSFGLISPCKVTNYTVTVTHPPFSTWILFPEPDGIPGAAAENLSCQVHDVDVLTCDWTVGRAAPGDVQYQLYLEHETTRARHTCLRYRADDRGTHVGCRFDDISRVSRYPHGFQVVVNGTSERARVPCTDIFRYLSTIEKLSAPNITVKCNKTRSFMEWKMLSHFNHRFNYELQIQKVKPILQNQILVKEHTSFTLPNPGTYTVKIRAQEVFERQLSDWSAPQRVGECDVHVGSRLTWLLAAVGALLALLLALLLCRRYSLMKKLLPPIPRIKDPISDDFPNDKLVPWEAGRADPEDCAVAEVQLVKET
;
A
#
# COMPACT_ATOMS: atom_id res chain seq x y z
N MET A 1 20.15 -52.37 -45.86
CA MET A 1 21.18 -51.57 -45.17
C MET A 1 20.48 -50.78 -44.08
N THR A 2 20.38 -51.38 -42.90
CA THR A 2 19.60 -50.87 -41.76
C THR A 2 20.56 -50.09 -40.87
N ILE A 3 20.47 -48.76 -40.85
CA ILE A 3 21.31 -47.93 -39.99
C ILE A 3 20.59 -47.76 -38.66
N LEU A 4 21.04 -48.55 -37.67
CA LEU A 4 20.65 -48.40 -36.27
C LEU A 4 21.28 -47.11 -35.71
N PHE A 5 20.45 -46.15 -35.32
CA PHE A 5 20.86 -45.06 -34.45
C PHE A 5 20.98 -45.60 -33.02
N SER A 6 22.20 -45.75 -32.53
CA SER A 6 22.47 -46.04 -31.12
C SER A 6 22.15 -44.81 -30.27
N LEU A 7 20.99 -44.83 -29.61
CA LEU A 7 20.64 -43.92 -28.52
C LEU A 7 21.51 -44.28 -27.31
N GLN A 8 22.67 -43.64 -27.19
CA GLN A 8 23.59 -43.90 -26.09
C GLN A 8 23.10 -43.19 -24.83
N CYS A 9 22.49 -43.95 -23.92
CA CYS A 9 22.29 -43.54 -22.53
C CYS A 9 23.66 -43.23 -21.92
N LEU A 10 23.95 -41.94 -21.70
CA LEU A 10 25.12 -41.49 -20.94
C LEU A 10 24.88 -41.80 -19.45
N LEU A 11 25.21 -43.02 -19.04
CA LEU A 11 25.51 -43.33 -17.65
C LEU A 11 26.69 -42.45 -17.19
N PRO A 12 26.75 -42.04 -15.91
CA PRO A 12 27.89 -41.29 -15.40
C PRO A 12 29.14 -42.17 -15.52
N SER A 13 29.97 -41.89 -16.53
CA SER A 13 31.24 -42.57 -16.72
C SER A 13 32.14 -42.21 -15.54
N LYS A 14 32.63 -43.22 -14.82
CA LYS A 14 33.76 -43.09 -13.90
C LYS A 14 35.02 -42.79 -14.72
N HIS A 15 35.12 -41.58 -15.27
CA HIS A 15 36.34 -41.09 -15.85
C HIS A 15 37.40 -40.98 -14.75
N PRO A 16 38.63 -41.49 -14.95
CA PRO A 16 39.70 -41.36 -13.97
C PRO A 16 40.06 -39.89 -13.69
N ASN A 17 39.79 -39.00 -14.65
CA ASN A 17 39.92 -37.56 -14.51
C ASN A 17 38.73 -36.84 -15.19
N PRO A 18 37.58 -36.70 -14.52
CA PRO A 18 36.44 -36.02 -15.12
C PRO A 18 36.74 -34.52 -15.30
N PRO A 19 36.23 -33.85 -16.35
CA PRO A 19 36.38 -32.41 -16.58
C PRO A 19 35.79 -31.52 -15.47
N ILE A 20 34.80 -32.04 -14.76
CA ILE A 20 34.11 -31.38 -13.64
C ILE A 20 34.26 -32.27 -12.40
N LYS A 21 34.72 -31.68 -11.30
CA LYS A 21 34.89 -32.30 -9.98
C LYS A 21 34.14 -31.49 -8.91
N ASN A 22 33.86 -32.10 -7.76
CA ASN A 22 33.27 -31.45 -6.58
C ASN A 22 32.05 -30.57 -6.88
N LEU A 23 31.12 -31.12 -7.69
CA LEU A 23 29.87 -30.43 -8.01
C LEU A 23 29.04 -30.26 -6.73
N ARG A 24 28.69 -29.02 -6.41
CA ARG A 24 28.05 -28.66 -5.13
C ARG A 24 27.09 -27.49 -5.29
N MET A 25 26.01 -27.54 -4.52
CA MET A 25 25.05 -26.44 -4.44
C MET A 25 25.46 -25.45 -3.35
N ASP A 26 25.48 -24.17 -3.68
CA ASP A 26 25.59 -23.03 -2.78
C ASP A 26 24.21 -22.36 -2.71
N PRO A 27 23.39 -22.71 -1.70
CA PRO A 27 22.01 -22.21 -1.59
C PRO A 27 21.96 -20.73 -1.20
N GLU A 28 22.98 -20.21 -0.51
CA GLU A 28 23.04 -18.82 -0.05
C GLU A 28 23.12 -17.88 -1.25
N ASN A 29 24.09 -18.14 -2.14
CA ASN A 29 24.28 -17.35 -3.36
C ASN A 29 23.42 -17.84 -4.52
N LYS A 30 22.64 -18.92 -4.34
CA LYS A 30 21.82 -19.56 -5.35
C LYS A 30 22.64 -20.04 -6.56
N ARG A 31 23.78 -20.67 -6.30
CA ARG A 31 24.75 -21.09 -7.32
C ARG A 31 25.01 -22.58 -7.28
N LEU A 32 25.05 -23.20 -8.46
CA LEU A 32 25.66 -24.51 -8.63
C LEU A 32 27.11 -24.28 -9.03
N THR A 33 28.05 -24.82 -8.25
CA THR A 33 29.50 -24.60 -8.42
C THR A 33 30.23 -25.92 -8.57
N TRP A 34 31.39 -25.87 -9.20
CA TRP A 34 32.23 -27.05 -9.42
C TRP A 34 33.69 -26.64 -9.60
N ASP A 35 34.57 -27.63 -9.52
CA ASP A 35 35.99 -27.47 -9.77
C ASP A 35 36.31 -28.00 -11.17
N LEU A 36 37.01 -27.20 -11.97
CA LEU A 36 37.40 -27.57 -13.33
C LEU A 36 38.68 -28.41 -13.31
N ASN A 37 38.75 -29.36 -14.23
CA ASN A 37 39.92 -30.19 -14.45
C ASN A 37 40.27 -30.21 -15.94
N GLY A 38 41.37 -29.55 -16.32
CA GLY A 38 41.79 -29.37 -17.70
C GLY A 38 41.08 -28.21 -18.43
N ASN A 39 41.25 -28.15 -19.75
CA ASN A 39 40.63 -27.12 -20.58
C ASN A 39 39.20 -27.53 -20.98
N VAL A 40 38.22 -26.79 -20.47
CA VAL A 40 36.79 -27.12 -20.59
C VAL A 40 36.06 -25.94 -21.21
N THR A 41 35.28 -26.18 -22.27
CA THR A 41 34.52 -25.11 -22.94
C THR A 41 33.04 -25.44 -23.09
N LYS A 42 32.22 -24.38 -23.16
CA LYS A 42 30.75 -24.45 -23.35
C LYS A 42 30.07 -25.31 -22.27
N ILE A 43 30.18 -24.84 -21.03
CA ILE A 43 29.50 -25.47 -19.88
C ILE A 43 28.09 -24.90 -19.75
N SER A 44 27.11 -25.77 -19.53
CA SER A 44 25.74 -25.38 -19.26
C SER A 44 25.09 -26.26 -18.22
N CYS A 45 24.24 -25.67 -17.39
CA CYS A 45 23.46 -26.38 -16.39
C CYS A 45 22.02 -26.59 -16.86
N ILE A 46 21.41 -27.66 -16.40
CA ILE A 46 20.05 -28.06 -16.74
C ILE A 46 19.32 -28.33 -15.42
N LYS A 47 18.20 -27.65 -15.23
CA LYS A 47 17.21 -27.90 -14.17
C LYS A 47 15.84 -28.12 -14.82
N GLU A 48 15.29 -27.04 -15.37
CA GLU A 48 14.07 -27.02 -16.19
C GLU A 48 14.40 -26.53 -17.60
N SER A 49 15.25 -25.51 -17.69
CA SER A 49 15.84 -25.00 -18.91
C SER A 49 17.36 -25.10 -18.87
N ARG A 50 18.00 -25.01 -20.04
CA ARG A 50 19.45 -24.96 -20.17
C ARG A 50 19.93 -23.54 -19.89
N LEU A 51 20.83 -23.39 -18.91
CA LEU A 51 21.43 -22.13 -18.51
C LEU A 51 22.94 -22.15 -18.80
N PRO A 52 23.49 -21.12 -19.47
CA PRO A 52 24.93 -21.04 -19.68
C PRO A 52 25.66 -20.81 -18.35
N ALA A 53 26.82 -21.45 -18.18
CA ALA A 53 27.68 -21.19 -17.02
C ALA A 53 28.30 -19.79 -17.10
N ARG A 54 28.38 -19.11 -15.96
CA ARG A 54 29.11 -17.85 -15.82
C ARG A 54 30.59 -18.14 -15.59
N ASN A 55 31.44 -17.56 -16.42
CA ASN A 55 32.89 -17.74 -16.39
C ASN A 55 33.34 -19.20 -16.38
N ASN A 56 32.54 -20.13 -16.93
CA ASN A 56 32.73 -21.58 -16.86
C ASN A 56 32.87 -22.16 -15.43
N ARG A 57 32.49 -21.42 -14.38
CA ARG A 57 32.71 -21.82 -12.97
C ARG A 57 31.43 -22.15 -12.21
N TYR A 58 30.32 -21.50 -12.56
CA TYR A 58 29.07 -21.71 -11.84
C TYR A 58 27.86 -21.39 -12.71
N CYS A 59 26.71 -21.93 -12.33
CA CYS A 59 25.41 -21.48 -12.82
C CYS A 59 24.65 -20.78 -11.70
N SER A 60 24.03 -19.65 -12.01
CA SER A 60 23.19 -18.90 -11.08
C SER A 60 21.74 -19.24 -11.34
N PHE A 61 20.99 -19.55 -10.29
CA PHE A 61 19.55 -19.78 -10.35
C PHE A 61 18.82 -18.62 -9.67
N GLY A 62 17.65 -18.24 -10.20
CA GLY A 62 16.80 -17.24 -9.54
C GLY A 62 16.19 -17.78 -8.25
N LEU A 63 15.75 -19.05 -8.29
CA LEU A 63 15.08 -19.73 -7.19
C LEU A 63 15.61 -21.15 -7.01
N ILE A 64 15.90 -21.49 -5.75
CA ILE A 64 16.30 -22.81 -5.31
C ILE A 64 15.39 -23.17 -4.15
N SER A 65 14.66 -24.27 -4.30
CA SER A 65 13.82 -24.80 -3.25
C SER A 65 14.70 -25.50 -2.21
N PRO A 66 14.58 -25.19 -0.91
CA PRO A 66 15.28 -25.91 0.15
C PRO A 66 14.63 -27.25 0.49
N CYS A 67 13.46 -27.58 -0.05
CA CYS A 67 12.68 -28.76 0.35
C CYS A 67 12.41 -29.74 -0.80
N LYS A 68 12.12 -29.22 -1.99
CA LYS A 68 11.81 -30.02 -3.17
C LYS A 68 13.09 -30.54 -3.81
N VAL A 69 13.36 -31.83 -3.60
CA VAL A 69 14.49 -32.53 -4.24
C VAL A 69 14.42 -32.38 -5.76
N THR A 70 15.44 -31.74 -6.32
CA THR A 70 15.55 -31.42 -7.73
C THR A 70 16.88 -31.92 -8.29
N ASN A 71 16.85 -32.50 -9.49
CA ASN A 71 18.06 -32.90 -10.21
C ASN A 71 18.65 -31.72 -10.96
N TYR A 72 19.91 -31.40 -10.66
CA TYR A 72 20.70 -30.38 -11.34
C TYR A 72 21.81 -31.05 -12.13
N THR A 73 21.72 -30.99 -13.45
CA THR A 73 22.72 -31.58 -14.35
C THR A 73 23.65 -30.51 -14.90
N VAL A 74 24.95 -30.78 -14.95
CA VAL A 74 25.94 -29.96 -15.64
C VAL A 74 26.45 -30.72 -16.86
N THR A 75 26.48 -30.03 -18.00
CA THR A 75 26.93 -30.57 -19.28
C THR A 75 28.08 -29.73 -19.83
N VAL A 76 29.03 -30.41 -20.44
CA VAL A 76 30.20 -29.85 -21.12
C VAL A 76 30.17 -30.31 -22.56
N THR A 77 30.45 -29.40 -23.48
CA THR A 77 30.50 -29.75 -24.91
C THR A 77 31.87 -30.29 -25.31
N HIS A 78 32.97 -29.68 -24.83
CA HIS A 78 34.33 -30.11 -25.15
C HIS A 78 35.22 -30.15 -23.89
N PRO A 79 35.71 -31.35 -23.51
CA PRO A 79 35.30 -32.67 -24.01
C PRO A 79 33.84 -33.00 -23.61
N PRO A 80 33.09 -33.81 -24.39
CA PRO A 80 31.72 -34.18 -24.05
C PRO A 80 31.66 -34.87 -22.69
N PHE A 81 30.95 -34.27 -21.75
CA PHE A 81 30.82 -34.79 -20.39
C PHE A 81 29.51 -34.31 -19.75
N SER A 82 28.92 -35.13 -18.90
CA SER A 82 27.79 -34.75 -18.07
C SER A 82 27.90 -35.35 -16.67
N THR A 83 27.44 -34.58 -15.69
CA THR A 83 27.34 -35.01 -14.30
C THR A 83 26.15 -34.31 -13.65
N TRP A 84 25.69 -34.77 -12.50
CA TRP A 84 24.52 -34.22 -11.83
C TRP A 84 24.61 -34.36 -10.31
N ILE A 85 23.80 -33.56 -9.62
CA ILE A 85 23.54 -33.67 -8.18
C ILE A 85 22.05 -33.54 -7.91
N LEU A 86 21.61 -34.10 -6.79
CA LEU A 86 20.28 -33.82 -6.22
C LEU A 86 20.44 -32.75 -5.15
N PHE A 87 19.55 -31.76 -5.17
CA PHE A 87 19.47 -30.76 -4.11
C PHE A 87 18.01 -30.40 -3.79
N PRO A 88 17.64 -30.33 -2.49
CA PRO A 88 18.38 -30.85 -1.35
C PRO A 88 18.63 -32.37 -1.49
N GLU A 89 19.52 -32.92 -0.65
CA GLU A 89 19.66 -34.37 -0.56
C GLU A 89 18.33 -34.98 -0.10
N PRO A 90 17.89 -36.11 -0.69
CA PRO A 90 16.69 -36.79 -0.22
C PRO A 90 16.87 -37.25 1.22
N ASP A 91 16.10 -36.67 2.13
CA ASP A 91 16.09 -37.05 3.55
C ASP A 91 14.64 -37.05 4.08
N GLY A 92 14.39 -37.87 5.11
CA GLY A 92 13.10 -38.03 5.75
C GLY A 92 12.13 -39.01 5.09
N ILE A 93 10.98 -39.24 5.74
CA ILE A 93 9.94 -40.16 5.24
C ILE A 93 9.23 -39.54 4.04
N PRO A 94 9.21 -40.19 2.86
CA PRO A 94 8.45 -39.72 1.71
C PRO A 94 6.96 -39.59 2.03
N GLY A 95 6.39 -38.40 1.83
CA GLY A 95 4.98 -38.12 2.12
C GLY A 95 4.68 -37.72 3.57
N ALA A 96 5.68 -37.51 4.42
CA ALA A 96 5.48 -36.96 5.77
C ALA A 96 5.46 -35.42 5.80
N ALA A 97 6.01 -34.77 4.77
CA ALA A 97 6.01 -33.32 4.64
C ALA A 97 4.58 -32.75 4.57
N ALA A 98 4.40 -31.49 4.97
CA ALA A 98 3.11 -30.81 4.82
C ALA A 98 2.68 -30.77 3.34
N GLU A 99 1.41 -31.02 3.07
CA GLU A 99 0.88 -31.05 1.71
C GLU A 99 -0.05 -29.85 1.44
N ASN A 100 -0.26 -29.52 0.17
CA ASN A 100 -1.19 -28.45 -0.25
C ASN A 100 -0.95 -27.08 0.40
N LEU A 101 0.33 -26.73 0.63
CA LEU A 101 0.70 -25.41 1.16
C LEU A 101 0.19 -24.29 0.25
N SER A 102 -0.68 -23.46 0.79
CA SER A 102 -1.24 -22.29 0.11
C SER A 102 -1.22 -21.09 1.04
N CYS A 103 -1.04 -19.89 0.50
CA CYS A 103 -1.04 -18.65 1.26
C CYS A 103 -1.79 -17.56 0.52
N GLN A 104 -2.47 -16.69 1.27
CA GLN A 104 -3.20 -15.55 0.74
C GLN A 104 -3.08 -14.36 1.70
N VAL A 105 -2.74 -13.19 1.14
CA VAL A 105 -2.88 -11.92 1.86
C VAL A 105 -4.32 -11.45 1.70
N HIS A 106 -4.96 -10.99 2.77
CA HIS A 106 -6.32 -10.47 2.76
C HIS A 106 -6.50 -9.40 3.84
N ASP A 107 -7.62 -8.68 3.81
CA ASP A 107 -7.92 -7.59 4.75
C ASP A 107 -6.78 -6.56 4.90
N VAL A 108 -6.03 -6.35 3.81
CA VAL A 108 -4.84 -5.48 3.70
C VAL A 108 -3.62 -5.96 4.51
N ASP A 109 -3.79 -6.26 5.79
CA ASP A 109 -2.69 -6.49 6.75
C ASP A 109 -2.44 -7.97 7.07
N VAL A 110 -3.34 -8.87 6.68
CA VAL A 110 -3.33 -10.24 7.17
C VAL A 110 -2.77 -11.18 6.11
N LEU A 111 -1.81 -12.02 6.49
CA LEU A 111 -1.40 -13.18 5.69
C LEU A 111 -1.86 -14.45 6.40
N THR A 112 -2.62 -15.28 5.69
CA THR A 112 -2.95 -16.64 6.14
C THR A 112 -2.30 -17.66 5.22
N CYS A 113 -1.81 -18.73 5.82
CA CYS A 113 -1.29 -19.89 5.12
C CYS A 113 -1.92 -21.15 5.70
N ASP A 114 -2.24 -22.09 4.83
CA ASP A 114 -2.92 -23.34 5.15
C ASP A 114 -2.18 -24.51 4.49
N TRP A 115 -2.17 -25.65 5.17
CA TRP A 115 -1.64 -26.90 4.64
C TRP A 115 -2.36 -28.10 5.26
N THR A 116 -2.21 -29.26 4.64
CA THR A 116 -2.70 -30.54 5.16
C THR A 116 -1.54 -31.35 5.75
N VAL A 117 -1.82 -32.15 6.77
CA VAL A 117 -0.85 -33.09 7.35
C VAL A 117 -0.41 -34.09 6.28
N GLY A 118 0.89 -34.39 6.22
CA GLY A 118 1.43 -35.36 5.28
C GLY A 118 0.82 -36.74 5.47
N ARG A 119 0.47 -37.40 4.37
CA ARG A 119 -0.21 -38.72 4.39
C ARG A 119 0.58 -39.83 5.12
N ALA A 120 1.90 -39.70 5.18
CA ALA A 120 2.80 -40.64 5.85
C ALA A 120 3.45 -40.01 7.10
N ALA A 121 2.90 -38.89 7.59
CA ALA A 121 3.46 -38.21 8.74
C ALA A 121 3.26 -39.03 10.03
N PRO A 122 4.27 -39.09 10.92
CA PRO A 122 4.14 -39.69 12.23
C PRO A 122 3.00 -39.06 13.05
N GLY A 123 2.44 -39.82 13.99
CA GLY A 123 1.32 -39.35 14.82
C GLY A 123 1.69 -38.21 15.78
N ASP A 124 2.97 -38.00 16.04
CA ASP A 124 3.57 -36.95 16.87
C ASP A 124 4.12 -35.77 16.03
N VAL A 125 3.83 -35.72 14.73
CA VAL A 125 4.34 -34.64 13.87
C VAL A 125 3.88 -33.28 14.35
N GLN A 126 4.78 -32.31 14.34
CA GLN A 126 4.43 -30.90 14.51
C GLN A 126 5.09 -30.05 13.42
N TYR A 127 4.31 -29.16 12.82
CA TYR A 127 4.77 -28.29 11.74
C TYR A 127 5.04 -26.87 12.23
N GLN A 128 6.06 -26.22 11.66
CA GLN A 128 6.39 -24.83 11.93
C GLN A 128 6.62 -24.09 10.61
N LEU A 129 6.01 -22.91 10.48
CA LEU A 129 6.10 -22.06 9.29
C LEU A 129 7.03 -20.88 9.54
N TYR A 130 7.86 -20.56 8.55
CA TYR A 130 8.55 -19.28 8.47
C TYR A 130 8.53 -18.71 7.04
N LEU A 131 8.59 -17.39 6.95
CA LEU A 131 8.80 -16.65 5.71
C LEU A 131 10.27 -16.27 5.62
N GLU A 132 10.94 -16.58 4.52
CA GLU A 132 12.30 -16.12 4.24
C GLU A 132 12.28 -15.13 3.08
N HIS A 133 12.79 -13.93 3.32
CA HIS A 133 12.88 -12.89 2.31
C HIS A 133 13.89 -13.28 1.22
N GLU A 134 13.53 -13.13 -0.05
CA GLU A 134 14.32 -13.61 -1.19
C GLU A 134 15.77 -13.08 -1.21
N THR A 135 15.95 -11.79 -0.99
CA THR A 135 17.24 -11.10 -1.08
C THR A 135 18.00 -11.07 0.25
N THR A 136 17.37 -10.56 1.31
CA THR A 136 18.02 -10.34 2.61
C THR A 136 18.18 -11.61 3.43
N ARG A 137 17.47 -12.70 3.06
CA ARG A 137 17.39 -13.95 3.84
C ARG A 137 16.87 -13.79 5.26
N ALA A 138 16.27 -12.64 5.58
CA ALA A 138 15.60 -12.43 6.85
C ALA A 138 14.47 -13.45 7.02
N ARG A 139 14.43 -14.10 8.18
CA ARG A 139 13.41 -15.12 8.51
C ARG A 139 12.42 -14.57 9.52
N HIS A 140 11.14 -14.76 9.21
CA HIS A 140 10.02 -14.38 10.07
C HIS A 140 9.22 -15.63 10.41
N THR A 141 9.36 -16.09 11.65
CA THR A 141 8.65 -17.27 12.15
C THR A 141 7.20 -16.95 12.46
N CYS A 142 6.32 -17.90 12.18
CA CYS A 142 4.91 -17.78 12.54
C CYS A 142 4.72 -17.94 14.06
N LEU A 143 3.87 -17.09 14.63
CA LEU A 143 3.53 -17.10 16.06
C LEU A 143 2.09 -17.54 16.34
N ARG A 144 1.18 -17.47 15.36
CA ARG A 144 -0.24 -17.79 15.54
C ARG A 144 -0.63 -18.93 14.61
N TYR A 145 -0.70 -20.13 15.17
CA TYR A 145 -1.05 -21.33 14.43
C TYR A 145 -2.53 -21.69 14.57
N ARG A 146 -3.10 -22.26 13.52
CA ARG A 146 -4.33 -23.04 13.60
C ARG A 146 -3.94 -24.50 13.74
N ALA A 147 -4.53 -25.18 14.72
CA ALA A 147 -4.34 -26.61 14.93
C ALA A 147 -5.57 -27.41 14.46
N ASP A 148 -5.36 -28.68 14.12
CA ASP A 148 -6.42 -29.67 13.94
C ASP A 148 -6.90 -30.24 15.29
N ASP A 149 -7.84 -31.18 15.25
CA ASP A 149 -8.42 -31.83 16.45
C ASP A 149 -7.38 -32.56 17.31
N ARG A 150 -6.19 -32.85 16.75
CA ARG A 150 -5.08 -33.54 17.43
C ARG A 150 -4.05 -32.55 17.99
N GLY A 151 -4.22 -31.25 17.76
CA GLY A 151 -3.25 -30.23 18.13
C GLY A 151 -2.10 -30.05 17.11
N THR A 152 -2.17 -30.69 15.95
CA THR A 152 -1.17 -30.55 14.88
C THR A 152 -1.37 -29.22 14.17
N HIS A 153 -0.32 -28.43 13.99
CA HIS A 153 -0.42 -27.19 13.23
C HIS A 153 -0.72 -27.47 11.75
N VAL A 154 -1.81 -26.89 11.26
CA VAL A 154 -2.32 -27.03 9.88
C VAL A 154 -2.58 -25.66 9.23
N GLY A 155 -2.12 -24.60 9.86
CA GLY A 155 -2.22 -23.25 9.33
C GLY A 155 -1.47 -22.23 10.18
N CYS A 156 -1.20 -21.08 9.60
CA CYS A 156 -0.50 -19.96 10.21
C CYS A 156 -1.17 -18.64 9.83
N ARG A 157 -1.15 -17.68 10.76
CA ARG A 157 -1.61 -16.31 10.53
C ARG A 157 -0.56 -15.29 10.98
N PHE A 158 -0.26 -14.32 10.11
CA PHE A 158 0.41 -13.06 10.46
C PHE A 158 -0.63 -11.95 10.43
N ASP A 159 -0.81 -11.23 11.54
CA ASP A 159 -1.85 -10.18 11.64
C ASP A 159 -1.44 -8.85 11.01
N ASP A 160 -0.14 -8.60 10.88
CA ASP A 160 0.42 -7.38 10.28
C ASP A 160 1.61 -7.75 9.39
N ILE A 161 1.30 -8.13 8.14
CA ILE A 161 2.31 -8.48 7.13
C ILE A 161 3.10 -7.24 6.67
N SER A 162 2.58 -6.04 6.90
CA SER A 162 3.26 -4.78 6.56
C SER A 162 4.54 -4.57 7.37
N ARG A 163 4.66 -5.21 8.55
CA ARG A 163 5.90 -5.25 9.35
C ARG A 163 6.98 -6.15 8.76
N VAL A 164 6.58 -7.14 7.97
CA VAL A 164 7.50 -8.06 7.29
C VAL A 164 7.98 -7.43 5.99
N SER A 165 7.07 -6.85 5.20
CA SER A 165 7.39 -6.09 4.00
C SER A 165 6.27 -5.12 3.64
N ARG A 166 6.63 -3.95 3.11
CA ARG A 166 5.69 -2.98 2.50
C ARG A 166 5.89 -2.82 0.99
N TYR A 167 6.67 -3.72 0.41
CA TYR A 167 7.01 -3.71 -1.00
C TYR A 167 6.66 -5.08 -1.61
N PRO A 168 6.49 -5.16 -2.95
CA PRO A 168 6.19 -6.40 -3.66
C PRO A 168 7.43 -7.32 -3.72
N HIS A 169 7.98 -7.67 -2.56
CA HIS A 169 9.11 -8.57 -2.42
C HIS A 169 8.65 -10.02 -2.50
N GLY A 170 9.55 -10.86 -3.03
CA GLY A 170 9.40 -12.30 -3.06
C GLY A 170 9.77 -12.92 -1.71
N PHE A 171 8.97 -13.89 -1.30
CA PHE A 171 9.20 -14.68 -0.10
C PHE A 171 9.18 -16.16 -0.43
N GLN A 172 10.13 -16.86 0.18
CA GLN A 172 10.09 -18.30 0.30
C GLN A 172 9.31 -18.64 1.57
N VAL A 173 8.11 -19.19 1.40
CA VAL A 173 7.32 -19.73 2.50
C VAL A 173 7.76 -21.17 2.72
N VAL A 174 8.20 -21.50 3.93
CA VAL A 174 8.69 -22.85 4.27
C VAL A 174 7.94 -23.38 5.48
N VAL A 175 7.50 -24.63 5.38
CA VAL A 175 6.91 -25.40 6.47
C VAL A 175 7.82 -26.58 6.78
N ASN A 176 8.45 -26.54 7.96
CA ASN A 176 9.24 -27.65 8.48
C ASN A 176 8.34 -28.58 9.29
N GLY A 177 8.71 -29.87 9.33
CA GLY A 177 8.11 -30.84 10.23
C GLY A 177 9.10 -31.34 11.26
N THR A 178 8.61 -31.62 12.46
CA THR A 178 9.38 -32.17 13.58
C THR A 178 8.64 -33.38 14.14
N SER A 179 9.37 -34.43 14.49
CA SER A 179 8.85 -35.64 15.14
C SER A 179 10.00 -36.31 15.88
N GLU A 180 9.71 -36.93 17.01
CA GLU A 180 10.70 -37.70 17.77
C GLU A 180 10.99 -39.06 17.11
N ARG A 181 10.03 -39.56 16.33
CA ARG A 181 10.06 -40.92 15.75
C ARG A 181 10.72 -40.97 14.38
N ALA A 182 10.68 -39.87 13.64
CA ALA A 182 11.22 -39.84 12.28
C ALA A 182 11.58 -38.42 11.82
N ARG A 183 12.49 -38.36 10.84
CA ARG A 183 12.77 -37.13 10.10
C ARG A 183 11.62 -36.83 9.14
N VAL A 184 11.12 -35.60 9.22
CA VAL A 184 10.02 -35.11 8.38
C VAL A 184 10.59 -34.10 7.38
N PRO A 185 10.47 -34.33 6.06
CA PRO A 185 10.92 -33.36 5.07
C PRO A 185 10.08 -32.07 5.17
N CYS A 186 10.66 -30.95 4.74
CA CYS A 186 9.93 -29.69 4.66
C CYS A 186 9.12 -29.58 3.36
N THR A 187 8.26 -28.55 3.29
CA THR A 187 7.54 -28.13 2.08
C THR A 187 7.70 -26.64 1.91
N ASP A 188 7.87 -26.18 0.67
CA ASP A 188 8.08 -24.77 0.39
C ASP A 188 7.33 -24.29 -0.86
N ILE A 189 6.97 -23.00 -0.86
CA ILE A 189 6.48 -22.28 -2.04
C ILE A 189 7.15 -20.91 -2.11
N PHE A 190 7.42 -20.43 -3.32
CA PHE A 190 7.87 -19.06 -3.55
C PHE A 190 6.71 -18.20 -4.05
N ARG A 191 6.48 -17.04 -3.43
CA ARG A 191 5.40 -16.10 -3.80
C ARG A 191 5.84 -14.66 -3.61
N TYR A 192 5.38 -13.79 -4.51
CA TYR A 192 5.38 -12.35 -4.27
C TYR A 192 4.13 -12.00 -3.48
N LEU A 193 4.24 -11.16 -2.44
CA LEU A 193 3.07 -10.79 -1.64
C LEU A 193 1.99 -10.11 -2.48
N SER A 194 2.39 -9.35 -3.50
CA SER A 194 1.47 -8.71 -4.46
C SER A 194 0.63 -9.71 -5.27
N THR A 195 1.17 -10.90 -5.57
CA THR A 195 0.47 -11.89 -6.43
C THR A 195 -0.47 -12.80 -5.65
N ILE A 196 -0.36 -12.82 -4.32
CA ILE A 196 -1.23 -13.60 -3.43
C ILE A 196 -2.17 -12.71 -2.61
N GLU A 197 -2.21 -11.41 -2.88
CA GLU A 197 -3.08 -10.45 -2.20
C GLU A 197 -4.49 -10.48 -2.77
N LYS A 198 -5.46 -10.96 -1.99
CA LYS A 198 -6.87 -10.76 -2.27
C LYS A 198 -7.24 -9.29 -2.05
N LEU A 199 -7.37 -8.55 -3.15
CA LEU A 199 -7.74 -7.13 -3.13
C LEU A 199 -9.11 -6.90 -2.49
N SER A 200 -9.15 -5.97 -1.54
CA SER A 200 -10.40 -5.49 -0.94
C SER A 200 -11.11 -4.50 -1.87
N ALA A 201 -12.43 -4.41 -1.77
CA ALA A 201 -13.19 -3.41 -2.53
C ALA A 201 -12.80 -1.98 -2.08
N PRO A 202 -12.69 -1.01 -3.01
CA PRO A 202 -12.32 0.35 -2.66
C PRO A 202 -13.44 1.06 -1.90
N ASN A 203 -13.06 1.92 -0.96
CA ASN A 203 -14.00 2.70 -0.14
C ASN A 203 -14.46 3.93 -0.91
N ILE A 204 -15.68 3.89 -1.44
CA ILE A 204 -16.29 4.98 -2.20
C ILE A 204 -17.05 5.96 -1.30
N THR A 205 -16.85 7.24 -1.57
CA THR A 205 -17.55 8.36 -0.95
C THR A 205 -18.23 9.18 -2.04
N VAL A 206 -19.42 9.69 -1.74
CA VAL A 206 -20.25 10.41 -2.72
C VAL A 206 -20.62 11.77 -2.16
N LYS A 207 -20.30 12.82 -2.91
CA LYS A 207 -20.75 14.19 -2.67
C LYS A 207 -21.62 14.61 -3.84
N CYS A 208 -22.91 14.80 -3.59
CA CYS A 208 -23.86 15.05 -4.66
C CYS A 208 -24.54 16.42 -4.56
N ASN A 209 -24.76 17.04 -5.71
CA ASN A 209 -25.61 18.21 -5.93
C ASN A 209 -26.60 17.89 -7.07
N LYS A 210 -27.63 18.72 -7.25
CA LYS A 210 -28.65 18.61 -8.32
C LYS A 210 -28.08 18.33 -9.70
N THR A 211 -26.98 18.99 -10.06
CA THR A 211 -26.40 18.90 -11.42
C THR A 211 -25.34 17.82 -11.56
N ARG A 212 -24.61 17.50 -10.49
CA ARG A 212 -23.43 16.64 -10.53
C ARG A 212 -23.31 15.83 -9.25
N SER A 213 -22.98 14.56 -9.40
CA SER A 213 -22.51 13.73 -8.30
C SER A 213 -21.03 13.44 -8.45
N PHE A 214 -20.25 13.87 -7.47
CA PHE A 214 -18.83 13.62 -7.39
C PHE A 214 -18.59 12.37 -6.54
N MET A 215 -18.00 11.35 -7.14
CA MET A 215 -17.60 10.12 -6.47
C MET A 215 -16.09 10.12 -6.35
N GLU A 216 -15.60 9.84 -5.15
CA GLU A 216 -14.18 9.72 -4.84
C GLU A 216 -13.97 8.47 -3.99
N TRP A 217 -12.92 7.72 -4.25
CA TRP A 217 -12.65 6.49 -3.53
C TRP A 217 -11.19 6.35 -3.11
N LYS A 218 -10.98 5.57 -2.04
CA LYS A 218 -9.66 5.18 -1.56
C LYS A 218 -9.46 3.68 -1.73
N MET A 219 -8.40 3.31 -2.44
CA MET A 219 -7.92 1.93 -2.51
C MET A 219 -6.83 1.70 -1.46
N LEU A 220 -6.85 0.56 -0.80
CA LEU A 220 -5.88 0.17 0.23
C LEU A 220 -5.18 -1.11 -0.20
N SER A 221 -3.86 -1.06 -0.27
CA SER A 221 -2.97 -2.19 -0.50
C SER A 221 -1.55 -1.79 -0.13
N HIS A 222 -0.79 -2.68 0.50
CA HIS A 222 0.63 -2.47 0.79
C HIS A 222 1.53 -2.86 -0.38
N PHE A 223 1.07 -3.76 -1.26
CA PHE A 223 1.92 -4.43 -2.23
C PHE A 223 1.63 -4.02 -3.67
N ASN A 224 0.38 -3.61 -3.93
CA ASN A 224 -0.09 -3.17 -5.23
C ASN A 224 -0.43 -1.67 -5.17
N HIS A 225 0.04 -0.91 -6.16
CA HIS A 225 -0.08 0.57 -6.15
C HIS A 225 -0.76 1.15 -7.39
N ARG A 226 -0.96 0.34 -8.44
CA ARG A 226 -1.54 0.80 -9.71
C ARG A 226 -2.83 0.04 -9.97
N PHE A 227 -3.93 0.78 -10.05
CA PHE A 227 -5.26 0.22 -10.21
C PHE A 227 -6.07 0.95 -11.28
N ASN A 228 -6.81 0.16 -12.04
CA ASN A 228 -7.99 0.61 -12.78
C ASN A 228 -9.23 0.33 -11.94
N TYR A 229 -10.31 1.07 -12.17
CA TYR A 229 -11.55 0.92 -11.43
C TYR A 229 -12.71 0.73 -12.39
N GLU A 230 -13.60 -0.18 -12.04
CA GLU A 230 -14.86 -0.36 -12.74
C GLU A 230 -16.00 0.11 -11.85
N LEU A 231 -16.78 1.06 -12.36
CA LEU A 231 -17.99 1.55 -11.71
C LEU A 231 -19.20 1.00 -12.44
N GLN A 232 -20.10 0.37 -11.69
CA GLN A 232 -21.42 -0.02 -12.16
C GLN A 232 -22.45 0.95 -11.59
N ILE A 233 -23.01 1.80 -12.44
CA ILE A 233 -23.98 2.83 -12.06
C ILE A 233 -25.34 2.45 -12.63
N GLN A 234 -26.33 2.33 -11.75
CA GLN A 234 -27.74 2.06 -12.10
C GLN A 234 -28.60 3.26 -11.72
N LYS A 235 -29.04 4.04 -12.71
CA LYS A 235 -30.00 5.13 -12.51
C LYS A 235 -31.42 4.58 -12.44
N VAL A 236 -32.26 5.16 -11.59
CA VAL A 236 -33.68 4.78 -11.46
C VAL A 236 -34.54 5.48 -12.51
N LYS A 237 -34.21 6.73 -12.87
CA LYS A 237 -34.93 7.53 -13.87
C LYS A 237 -33.96 8.40 -14.69
N PRO A 238 -33.82 8.20 -16.02
CA PRO A 238 -34.25 7.01 -16.76
C PRO A 238 -33.57 5.74 -16.20
N ILE A 239 -34.18 4.56 -16.36
CA ILE A 239 -33.54 3.29 -16.00
C ILE A 239 -32.37 3.09 -16.96
N LEU A 240 -31.16 3.28 -16.46
CA LEU A 240 -29.94 3.16 -17.24
C LEU A 240 -28.87 2.48 -16.40
N GLN A 241 -28.26 1.44 -16.93
CA GLN A 241 -27.12 0.77 -16.33
C GLN A 241 -25.88 1.00 -17.18
N ASN A 242 -24.91 1.71 -16.61
CA ASN A 242 -23.62 1.95 -17.26
C ASN A 242 -22.51 1.26 -16.48
N GLN A 243 -21.61 0.61 -17.22
CA GLN A 243 -20.31 0.18 -16.71
C GLN A 243 -19.27 1.17 -17.21
N ILE A 244 -18.54 1.78 -16.29
CA ILE A 244 -17.58 2.85 -16.57
C ILE A 244 -16.22 2.36 -16.10
N LEU A 245 -15.25 2.37 -17.01
CA LEU A 245 -13.85 2.09 -16.69
C LEU A 245 -13.12 3.41 -16.43
N VAL A 246 -12.54 3.52 -15.24
CA VAL A 246 -11.74 4.66 -14.81
C VAL A 246 -10.30 4.18 -14.64
N LYS A 247 -9.40 4.66 -15.49
CA LYS A 247 -7.99 4.22 -15.49
C LYS A 247 -7.15 5.12 -14.61
N GLU A 248 -6.49 4.56 -13.60
CA GLU A 248 -5.51 5.25 -12.74
C GLU A 248 -5.99 6.58 -12.10
N HIS A 249 -7.29 6.82 -12.05
CA HIS A 249 -7.91 7.96 -11.36
C HIS A 249 -8.79 7.46 -10.21
N THR A 250 -8.83 8.21 -9.11
CA THR A 250 -9.57 7.85 -7.89
C THR A 250 -10.90 8.60 -7.74
N SER A 251 -11.36 9.26 -8.80
CA SER A 251 -12.63 9.99 -8.79
C SER A 251 -13.34 9.92 -10.13
N PHE A 252 -14.66 10.11 -10.08
CA PHE A 252 -15.53 10.17 -11.26
C PHE A 252 -16.70 11.10 -10.99
N THR A 253 -17.08 11.92 -11.98
CA THR A 253 -18.22 12.84 -11.87
C THR A 253 -19.36 12.38 -12.77
N LEU A 254 -20.52 12.12 -12.17
CA LEU A 254 -21.74 11.77 -12.86
C LEU A 254 -22.62 13.02 -13.08
N PRO A 255 -22.87 13.44 -14.34
CA PRO A 255 -23.81 14.51 -14.62
C PRO A 255 -25.26 14.04 -14.47
N ASN A 256 -26.12 14.96 -14.05
CA ASN A 256 -27.56 14.76 -13.85
C ASN A 256 -27.85 13.44 -13.11
N PRO A 257 -27.39 13.32 -11.85
CA PRO A 257 -27.34 12.03 -11.16
C PRO A 257 -28.72 11.43 -10.91
N GLY A 258 -29.72 12.25 -10.56
CA GLY A 258 -31.01 11.76 -10.09
C GLY A 258 -30.83 10.79 -8.92
N THR A 259 -31.75 9.84 -8.76
CA THR A 259 -31.54 8.70 -7.86
C THR A 259 -30.79 7.60 -8.59
N TYR A 260 -29.69 7.11 -8.01
CA TYR A 260 -28.89 6.03 -8.59
C TYR A 260 -28.26 5.13 -7.53
N THR A 261 -27.85 3.94 -7.94
CA THR A 261 -27.04 3.01 -7.13
C THR A 261 -25.70 2.83 -7.81
N VAL A 262 -24.61 2.80 -7.02
CA VAL A 262 -23.26 2.57 -7.52
C VAL A 262 -22.61 1.39 -6.82
N LYS A 263 -21.88 0.58 -7.60
CA LYS A 263 -20.89 -0.38 -7.12
C LYS A 263 -19.56 -0.06 -7.76
N ILE A 264 -18.47 -0.35 -7.07
CA ILE A 264 -17.11 -0.19 -7.57
C ILE A 264 -16.28 -1.44 -7.30
N ARG A 265 -15.40 -1.80 -8.21
CA ARG A 265 -14.32 -2.76 -7.96
C ARG A 265 -13.00 -2.24 -8.52
N ALA A 266 -11.91 -2.68 -7.93
CA ALA A 266 -10.56 -2.38 -8.40
C ALA A 266 -10.04 -3.53 -9.27
N GLN A 267 -9.19 -3.19 -10.23
CA GLN A 267 -8.40 -4.11 -11.03
C GLN A 267 -6.95 -3.66 -10.97
N GLU A 268 -6.06 -4.53 -10.53
CA GLU A 268 -4.62 -4.28 -10.58
C GLU A 268 -4.14 -4.24 -12.05
N VAL A 269 -3.21 -3.36 -12.38
CA VAL A 269 -2.87 -3.04 -13.79
C VAL A 269 -2.07 -4.14 -14.49
N PHE A 270 -1.16 -4.84 -13.80
CA PHE A 270 -0.21 -5.77 -14.39
C PHE A 270 -0.74 -7.21 -14.48
N GLU A 271 -1.07 -7.80 -13.34
CA GLU A 271 -1.62 -9.15 -13.17
C GLU A 271 -3.14 -9.20 -13.40
N ARG A 272 -3.79 -8.04 -13.53
CA ARG A 272 -5.25 -7.92 -13.80
C ARG A 272 -6.13 -8.54 -12.73
N GLN A 273 -5.59 -8.67 -11.52
CA GLN A 273 -6.33 -9.19 -10.38
C GLN A 273 -7.50 -8.27 -10.02
N LEU A 274 -8.66 -8.85 -9.79
CA LEU A 274 -9.89 -8.12 -9.48
C LEU A 274 -10.18 -8.17 -7.98
N SER A 275 -10.63 -7.05 -7.42
CA SER A 275 -11.30 -7.06 -6.12
C SER A 275 -12.72 -7.59 -6.26
N ASP A 276 -13.29 -8.01 -5.12
CA ASP A 276 -14.73 -8.16 -5.01
C ASP A 276 -15.41 -6.80 -5.27
N TRP A 277 -16.68 -6.84 -5.70
CA TRP A 277 -17.49 -5.63 -5.83
C TRP A 277 -17.78 -5.05 -4.45
N SER A 278 -17.74 -3.71 -4.35
CA SER A 278 -18.22 -3.01 -3.17
C SER A 278 -19.70 -3.30 -2.91
N ALA A 279 -20.12 -3.15 -1.66
CA ALA A 279 -21.54 -3.10 -1.35
C ALA A 279 -22.23 -2.00 -2.21
N PRO A 280 -23.46 -2.26 -2.70
CA PRO A 280 -24.20 -1.26 -3.47
C PRO A 280 -24.53 -0.06 -2.59
N GLN A 281 -24.08 1.12 -3.01
CA GLN A 281 -24.41 2.38 -2.34
C GLN A 281 -25.53 3.08 -3.11
N ARG A 282 -26.69 3.23 -2.46
CA ARG A 282 -27.82 3.99 -3.01
C ARG A 282 -27.65 5.46 -2.67
N VAL A 283 -27.68 6.30 -3.70
CA VAL A 283 -27.63 7.76 -3.59
C VAL A 283 -29.03 8.27 -3.93
N GLY A 284 -29.68 8.86 -2.93
CA GLY A 284 -31.00 9.47 -3.06
C GLY A 284 -30.96 10.76 -3.88
N GLU A 285 -32.10 11.46 -3.92
CA GLU A 285 -32.20 12.75 -4.58
C GLU A 285 -31.28 13.76 -3.87
N CYS A 286 -30.35 14.34 -4.63
CA CYS A 286 -29.27 15.15 -4.08
C CYS A 286 -29.82 16.50 -3.60
N ASP A 287 -29.97 16.63 -2.29
CA ASP A 287 -30.75 17.69 -1.66
C ASP A 287 -30.10 19.09 -1.79
N VAL A 288 -30.96 20.10 -1.93
CA VAL A 288 -30.59 21.52 -1.80
C VAL A 288 -30.26 21.75 -0.34
N HIS A 289 -29.28 22.59 -0.02
CA HIS A 289 -29.08 23.09 1.35
C HIS A 289 -30.40 23.59 1.98
N VAL A 290 -31.10 22.74 2.73
CA VAL A 290 -32.31 23.09 3.49
C VAL A 290 -31.97 24.02 4.67
N GLY A 291 -30.69 24.13 5.03
CA GLY A 291 -30.19 25.04 6.05
C GLY A 291 -30.22 26.53 5.68
N SER A 292 -30.39 26.91 4.41
CA SER A 292 -30.31 28.32 4.01
C SER A 292 -31.58 29.13 4.33
N ARG A 293 -32.78 28.54 4.24
CA ARG A 293 -34.02 29.32 4.46
C ARG A 293 -34.25 29.65 5.93
N LEU A 294 -33.99 28.71 6.83
CA LEU A 294 -34.17 28.92 8.28
C LEU A 294 -33.14 29.91 8.85
N THR A 295 -31.90 29.88 8.34
CA THR A 295 -30.85 30.82 8.75
C THR A 295 -31.12 32.24 8.27
N TRP A 296 -31.62 32.42 7.04
CA TRP A 296 -32.06 33.74 6.56
C TRP A 296 -33.27 34.28 7.33
N LEU A 297 -34.24 33.42 7.67
CA LEU A 297 -35.39 33.80 8.49
C LEU A 297 -34.96 34.22 9.91
N LEU A 298 -34.08 33.45 10.54
CA LEU A 298 -33.54 33.78 11.87
C LEU A 298 -32.70 35.07 11.85
N ALA A 299 -31.93 35.30 10.80
CA ALA A 299 -31.18 36.56 10.62
C ALA A 299 -32.13 37.76 10.43
N ALA A 300 -33.19 37.61 9.64
CA ALA A 300 -34.19 38.66 9.44
C ALA A 300 -34.97 38.98 10.73
N VAL A 301 -35.36 37.96 11.50
CA VAL A 301 -36.01 38.13 12.81
C VAL A 301 -35.05 38.78 13.82
N GLY A 302 -33.77 38.38 13.83
CA GLY A 302 -32.74 39.00 14.65
C GLY A 302 -32.55 40.49 14.34
N ALA A 303 -32.52 40.86 13.06
CA ALA A 303 -32.42 42.26 12.63
C ALA A 303 -33.66 43.09 13.04
N LEU A 304 -34.87 42.53 12.91
CA LEU A 304 -36.10 43.19 13.33
C LEU A 304 -36.15 43.42 14.85
N LEU A 305 -35.73 42.43 15.64
CA LEU A 305 -35.67 42.56 17.11
C LEU A 305 -34.63 43.61 17.54
N ALA A 306 -33.47 43.67 16.88
CA ALA A 306 -32.46 44.67 17.15
C ALA A 306 -32.95 46.10 16.85
N LEU A 307 -33.68 46.29 15.74
CA LEU A 307 -34.32 47.58 15.40
C LEU A 307 -35.37 47.99 16.43
N LEU A 308 -36.19 47.05 16.90
CA LEU A 308 -37.20 47.28 17.94
C LEU A 308 -36.56 47.70 19.28
N LEU A 309 -35.48 47.02 19.68
CA LEU A 309 -34.70 47.37 20.86
C LEU A 309 -34.07 48.76 20.75
N ALA A 310 -33.49 49.09 19.59
CA ALA A 310 -32.93 50.42 19.34
C ALA A 310 -34.00 51.52 19.44
N LEU A 311 -35.18 51.29 18.87
CA LEU A 311 -36.32 52.23 18.97
C LEU A 311 -36.80 52.42 20.42
N LEU A 312 -36.89 51.34 21.21
CA LEU A 312 -37.27 51.41 22.62
C LEU A 312 -36.25 52.18 23.46
N LEU A 313 -34.95 51.94 23.23
CA LEU A 313 -33.86 52.67 23.90
C LEU A 313 -33.86 54.15 23.52
N CYS A 314 -34.05 54.49 22.24
CA CYS A 314 -34.18 55.87 21.77
C CYS A 314 -35.39 56.58 22.40
N ARG A 315 -36.54 55.89 22.51
CA ARG A 315 -37.75 56.45 23.13
C ARG A 315 -37.56 56.68 24.63
N ARG A 316 -36.90 55.75 25.34
CA ARG A 316 -36.55 55.89 26.77
C ARG A 316 -35.56 57.03 27.01
N TYR A 317 -34.58 57.21 26.13
CA TYR A 317 -33.59 58.30 26.22
C TYR A 317 -34.21 59.68 25.93
N SER A 318 -35.12 59.75 24.95
CA SER A 318 -35.89 60.98 24.65
C SER A 318 -36.83 61.37 25.79
N LEU A 319 -37.45 60.40 26.47
CA LEU A 319 -38.27 60.63 27.66
C LEU A 319 -37.43 61.11 28.86
N MET A 320 -36.23 60.54 29.06
CA MET A 320 -35.29 61.00 30.10
C MET A 320 -34.82 62.44 29.83
N LYS A 321 -34.59 62.84 28.57
CA LYS A 321 -34.29 64.24 28.20
C LYS A 321 -35.47 65.20 28.43
N LYS A 322 -36.71 64.72 28.47
CA LYS A 322 -37.90 65.56 28.77
C LYS A 322 -38.19 65.72 30.27
N LEU A 323 -37.68 64.82 31.12
CA LEU A 323 -37.90 64.84 32.58
C LEU A 323 -36.77 65.55 33.35
N LEU A 324 -35.61 65.78 32.72
CA LEU A 324 -34.48 66.53 33.28
C LEU A 324 -34.05 67.61 32.28
N PRO A 325 -34.47 68.88 32.42
CA PRO A 325 -33.94 69.95 31.59
C PRO A 325 -32.44 70.15 31.88
N PRO A 326 -31.64 70.58 30.89
CA PRO A 326 -30.24 70.88 31.13
C PRO A 326 -30.12 72.05 32.12
N ILE A 327 -29.28 71.88 33.14
CA ILE A 327 -29.00 72.89 34.16
C ILE A 327 -28.48 74.17 33.47
N PRO A 328 -29.08 75.35 33.73
CA PRO A 328 -28.65 76.60 33.11
C PRO A 328 -27.25 76.98 33.61
N ARG A 329 -26.38 77.37 32.67
CA ARG A 329 -25.06 77.92 33.00
C ARG A 329 -25.25 79.24 33.76
N ILE A 330 -24.69 79.30 34.97
CA ILE A 330 -24.51 80.54 35.72
C ILE A 330 -23.49 81.42 34.97
N LYS A 331 -23.81 82.71 34.85
CA LYS A 331 -22.87 83.77 34.46
C LYS A 331 -21.99 84.07 35.67
N ASP A 332 -20.68 83.95 35.52
CA ASP A 332 -19.71 84.54 36.44
C ASP A 332 -19.65 86.06 36.19
N PRO A 333 -19.92 86.92 37.19
CA PRO A 333 -19.55 88.32 37.15
C PRO A 333 -18.16 88.49 37.79
N ILE A 334 -17.38 89.43 37.26
CA ILE A 334 -16.00 89.80 37.64
C ILE A 334 -14.93 89.12 36.76
N SER A 335 -14.79 89.63 35.54
CA SER A 335 -13.52 90.19 35.06
C SER A 335 -13.71 90.76 33.64
N ASP A 336 -14.62 91.73 33.49
CA ASP A 336 -14.53 92.71 32.42
C ASP A 336 -13.84 93.94 33.01
N ASP A 337 -12.54 94.07 32.73
CA ASP A 337 -11.90 95.33 32.36
C ASP A 337 -10.39 95.11 32.31
N PHE A 338 -9.85 94.82 31.12
CA PHE A 338 -8.73 95.59 30.58
C PHE A 338 -8.78 95.52 29.04
N PRO A 339 -8.72 96.67 28.32
CA PRO A 339 -9.00 96.71 26.90
C PRO A 339 -7.75 96.51 26.04
N ASN A 340 -7.97 95.78 24.95
CA ASN A 340 -7.31 95.89 23.65
C ASN A 340 -5.86 95.39 23.59
N ASP A 341 -5.67 94.19 23.01
CA ASP A 341 -4.67 94.06 21.96
C ASP A 341 -5.10 93.09 20.86
N LYS A 342 -4.95 93.59 19.64
CA LYS A 342 -5.26 92.93 18.37
C LYS A 342 -4.15 91.97 17.98
N LEU A 343 -4.58 90.79 17.52
CA LEU A 343 -4.02 89.99 16.42
C LEU A 343 -2.62 89.40 16.55
N VAL A 344 -2.54 88.07 16.60
CA VAL A 344 -1.89 87.28 15.53
C VAL A 344 -2.50 85.87 15.42
N PRO A 345 -2.85 85.38 14.21
CA PRO A 345 -3.39 84.03 14.01
C PRO A 345 -2.26 83.01 13.81
N TRP A 346 -2.33 81.87 14.51
CA TRP A 346 -1.50 80.71 14.23
C TRP A 346 -2.21 79.78 13.24
N GLU A 347 -1.77 79.80 11.98
CA GLU A 347 -2.05 78.77 11.00
C GLU A 347 -0.98 77.67 11.09
N ALA A 348 -1.37 76.42 11.32
CA ALA A 348 -0.51 75.27 11.08
C ALA A 348 -0.75 74.80 9.63
N GLY A 349 0.09 75.30 8.73
CA GLY A 349 0.12 74.92 7.33
C GLY A 349 0.74 73.54 7.09
N ARG A 350 0.21 72.92 6.01
CA ARG A 350 0.76 71.93 5.05
C ARG A 350 2.11 71.24 5.31
N ALA A 351 2.07 69.97 4.92
CA ALA A 351 3.18 69.03 4.77
C ALA A 351 4.28 69.47 3.79
N ASP A 352 5.50 69.03 4.15
CA ASP A 352 6.71 68.71 3.35
C ASP A 352 7.48 69.82 2.63
N PRO A 353 8.77 69.62 2.28
CA PRO A 353 9.82 68.73 2.82
C PRO A 353 11.20 69.45 3.02
N GLU A 354 12.16 68.73 3.61
CA GLU A 354 13.61 68.65 3.26
C GLU A 354 14.61 68.69 4.43
N ASP A 355 15.39 67.60 4.45
CA ASP A 355 16.82 67.43 4.76
C ASP A 355 17.42 67.93 6.08
N CYS A 356 17.92 66.96 6.88
CA CYS A 356 19.37 66.68 6.91
C CYS A 356 19.70 65.35 7.62
N ALA A 357 20.77 64.73 7.13
CA ALA A 357 21.22 63.35 7.33
C ALA A 357 21.96 63.05 8.63
N VAL A 358 21.94 61.78 9.08
CA VAL A 358 23.08 61.16 9.80
C VAL A 358 23.17 59.64 9.54
N ALA A 359 24.26 59.29 8.84
CA ALA A 359 25.13 58.10 8.87
C ALA A 359 24.58 56.65 8.98
N GLU A 360 24.97 55.90 7.95
CA GLU A 360 24.97 54.45 7.78
C GLU A 360 26.12 53.80 8.59
N VAL A 361 25.85 52.67 9.28
CA VAL A 361 26.91 51.79 9.80
C VAL A 361 26.64 50.37 9.28
N GLN A 362 27.54 49.93 8.40
CA GLN A 362 27.63 48.56 7.91
C GLN A 362 28.01 47.61 9.05
N LEU A 363 27.37 46.45 9.11
CA LEU A 363 27.97 45.29 9.77
C LEU A 363 28.31 44.23 8.73
N VAL A 364 29.61 44.02 8.62
CA VAL A 364 30.36 43.12 7.76
C VAL A 364 30.04 41.65 8.09
N LYS A 365 30.12 40.83 7.06
CA LYS A 365 30.01 39.37 7.06
C LYS A 365 31.43 38.77 7.07
N GLU A 366 31.71 37.85 7.99
CA GLU A 366 32.77 36.82 7.94
C GLU A 366 32.55 35.89 9.15
N THR A 367 32.58 34.56 9.08
CA THR A 367 33.22 33.58 8.18
C THR A 367 32.34 32.34 8.03
#